data_AF-A0A7J4CQE6-F1
#
_entry.id   AF-A0A7J4CQE6-F1
#
_cell.length_a   1.000
_cell.length_b   1.000
_cell.length_c   1.000
_cell.angle_alpha   90.00
_cell.angle_beta   90.00
_cell.angle_gamma   90.00
#
_symmetry.space_group_name_H-M   'P 1'
#
loop_
_entity.id
_entity.type
_entity.pdbx_description
1 polymer ?
#
loop_
_entity_poly.entity_id
_entity_poly.type
_entity_poly.pdbx_seq_one_letter_code
_entity_poly.pdbx_strand_id
1 'polypeptide(L)' 'MAHNEHNKPKRSSSYFLIIAGAILLMVSPTQYSTYPELSAVGLIFGFIIGGIGFYLKFVQGRKARNES' A
#
# COMPACT_ATOMS: atom_id res chain seq x y z
N MET A 1 -26.50 25.47 7.50
CA MET A 1 -26.11 24.15 8.06
C MET A 1 -24.65 23.96 7.69
N ALA A 2 -23.76 24.39 8.59
CA ALA A 2 -22.33 24.50 8.35
C ALA A 2 -21.58 23.31 8.97
N HIS A 3 -20.48 22.94 8.31
CA HIS A 3 -19.39 22.10 8.79
C HIS A 3 -19.68 20.62 9.11
N ASN A 4 -19.70 19.78 8.08
CA ASN A 4 -19.27 18.38 8.25
C ASN A 4 -18.23 17.93 7.19
N GLU A 5 -17.67 18.87 6.44
CA GLU A 5 -16.78 18.59 5.30
C GLU A 5 -15.33 18.33 5.74
N HIS A 6 -14.97 18.68 6.98
CA HIS A 6 -13.60 18.58 7.48
C HIS A 6 -13.27 17.26 8.20
N ASN A 7 -14.26 16.39 8.47
CA ASN A 7 -14.03 15.15 9.21
C ASN A 7 -13.84 13.90 8.32
N LYS A 8 -13.53 14.05 7.03
CA LYS A 8 -13.12 12.89 6.24
C LYS A 8 -11.66 12.58 6.61
N PRO A 9 -11.35 11.42 7.22
CA PRO A 9 -9.96 11.01 7.46
C PRO A 9 -9.27 10.79 6.12
N LYS A 10 -8.73 11.88 5.56
CA LYS A 10 -8.10 11.92 4.26
C LYS A 10 -6.70 11.30 4.42
N ARG A 11 -6.48 10.13 3.81
CA ARG A 11 -5.16 9.64 3.33
C ARG A 11 -4.22 8.88 4.29
N SER A 12 -4.67 8.26 5.38
CA SER A 12 -3.77 7.40 6.20
C SER A 12 -3.62 5.96 5.67
N SER A 13 -4.69 5.39 5.09
CA SER A 13 -4.70 3.96 4.68
C SER A 13 -3.68 3.60 3.58
N SER A 14 -3.30 4.54 2.70
CA SER A 14 -2.32 4.24 1.65
C SER A 14 -0.90 4.05 2.15
N TYR A 15 -0.49 4.71 3.25
CA TYR A 15 0.80 4.44 3.88
C TYR A 15 0.84 3.06 4.53
N PHE A 16 -0.27 2.64 5.14
CA PHE A 16 -0.39 1.30 5.70
C PHE A 16 -0.16 0.22 4.62
N LEU A 17 -0.75 0.37 3.43
CA LEU A 17 -0.55 -0.58 2.32
C LEU A 17 0.91 -0.63 1.84
N ILE A 18 1.59 0.52 1.78
CA ILE A 18 3.02 0.58 1.41
C ILE A 18 3.87 -0.16 2.44
N ILE A 19 3.65 0.13 3.73
CA ILE A 19 4.40 -0.47 4.83
C ILE A 19 4.12 -1.97 4.92
N ALA A 20 2.87 -2.39 4.84
CA ALA A 20 2.47 -3.79 4.84
C ALA A 20 3.11 -4.56 3.67
N GLY A 21 3.10 -3.98 2.45
CA GLY A 21 3.77 -4.57 1.30
C GLY A 21 5.28 -4.72 1.49
N ALA A 22 5.95 -3.68 2.01
CA ALA A 22 7.39 -3.71 2.28
C ALA A 22 7.78 -4.76 3.34
N ILE A 23 7.00 -4.87 4.42
CA ILE A 23 7.20 -5.90 5.44
C ILE A 23 7.03 -7.28 4.83
N LEU A 24 5.99 -7.49 4.01
CA LEU A 24 5.73 -8.77 3.37
C LEU A 24 6.87 -9.17 2.41
N LEU A 25 7.44 -8.21 1.68
CA LEU A 25 8.62 -8.42 0.82
C LEU A 25 9.86 -8.84 1.61
N MET A 26 10.05 -8.34 2.83
CA MET A 26 11.16 -8.74 3.70
C MET A 26 10.92 -10.06 4.43
N VAL A 27 9.68 -10.31 4.87
CA VAL A 27 9.32 -11.47 5.68
C VAL A 27 9.14 -12.73 4.83
N SER A 28 8.65 -12.59 3.60
CA SER A 28 8.40 -13.73 2.71
C SER A 28 9.65 -14.61 2.40
N PRO A 29 10.82 -14.05 2.04
CA PRO A 29 12.02 -14.86 1.83
C PRO A 29 12.62 -15.41 3.13
N THR A 30 12.35 -14.77 4.29
CA THR A 30 12.92 -15.20 5.58
C THR A 30 12.10 -16.30 6.24
N GLN A 31 10.77 -16.26 6.15
CA GLN A 31 9.87 -17.28 6.72
C GLN A 31 9.75 -18.54 5.85
N TYR A 32 9.75 -18.38 4.52
CA TYR A 32 9.54 -19.50 3.59
C TYR A 32 10.82 -19.96 2.91
N SER A 33 11.98 -19.81 3.57
CA SER A 33 13.29 -20.19 3.01
C SER A 33 13.36 -21.66 2.55
N THR A 34 12.54 -22.55 3.10
CA THR A 34 12.47 -23.97 2.74
C THR A 34 11.53 -24.24 1.55
N TYR A 35 10.64 -23.29 1.21
CA TYR A 35 9.64 -23.41 0.17
C TYR A 35 9.70 -22.22 -0.80
N PRO A 36 10.58 -22.28 -1.82
CA PRO A 36 10.84 -21.18 -2.74
C PRO A 36 9.58 -20.68 -3.48
N GLU A 37 8.64 -21.58 -3.77
CA GLU A 37 7.37 -21.23 -4.44
C GLU A 37 6.49 -20.34 -3.55
N LEU A 38 6.40 -20.65 -2.25
CA LEU A 38 5.64 -19.84 -1.29
C LEU A 38 6.31 -18.49 -1.05
N SER A 39 7.65 -18.44 -1.01
CA SER A 39 8.39 -17.18 -1.01
C SER A 39 8.09 -16.35 -2.26
N ALA A 40 8.09 -16.94 -3.46
CA ALA A 40 7.82 -16.22 -4.69
C ALA A 40 6.40 -15.63 -4.71
N VAL A 41 5.40 -16.41 -4.28
CA VAL A 41 4.01 -15.94 -4.18
C VAL A 41 3.90 -14.79 -3.18
N GLY A 42 4.54 -14.90 -2.01
CA GLY A 42 4.57 -13.83 -1.04
C GLY A 42 5.23 -12.56 -1.60
N LEU A 43 6.35 -12.68 -2.32
CA LEU A 43 6.99 -11.54 -2.97
C LEU A 43 6.07 -10.85 -3.99
N ILE A 44 5.36 -11.62 -4.81
CA ILE A 44 4.40 -11.08 -5.79
C ILE A 44 3.27 -10.33 -5.08
N PHE A 45 2.70 -10.91 -4.02
CA PHE A 45 1.66 -10.25 -3.23
C PHE A 45 2.15 -8.97 -2.55
N GLY A 46 3.35 -9.00 -1.97
CA GLY A 46 3.96 -7.84 -1.31
C GLY A 46 4.19 -6.69 -2.29
N PHE A 47 4.65 -7.03 -3.50
CA PHE A 47 4.83 -6.08 -4.57
C PHE A 47 3.51 -5.46 -5.05
N ILE A 48 2.46 -6.27 -5.24
CA ILE A 48 1.14 -5.79 -5.65
C ILE A 48 0.55 -4.87 -4.57
N ILE A 49 0.53 -5.29 -3.31
CA ILE A 49 -0.05 -4.52 -2.20
C ILE A 49 0.71 -3.21 -1.99
N GLY A 50 2.05 -3.29 -1.94
CA GLY A 50 2.91 -2.11 -1.80
C GLY A 50 2.78 -1.16 -2.99
N GLY A 51 2.70 -1.69 -4.20
CA GLY A 51 2.50 -0.95 -5.45
C GLY A 51 1.15 -0.24 -5.50
N ILE A 52 0.06 -0.90 -5.07
CA ILE A 52 -1.26 -0.28 -4.96
C ILE A 52 -1.23 0.85 -3.93
N GLY A 53 -0.65 0.62 -2.75
CA GLY A 53 -0.47 1.66 -1.73
C GLY A 53 0.30 2.87 -2.28
N PHE A 54 1.37 2.61 -3.01
CA PHE A 54 2.19 3.64 -3.66
C PHE A 54 1.39 4.41 -4.72
N TYR A 55 0.64 3.71 -5.59
CA TYR A 55 -0.20 4.32 -6.63
C TYR A 55 -1.26 5.23 -6.03
N LEU A 56 -2.01 4.75 -5.02
CA LEU A 56 -3.04 5.53 -4.34
C LEU A 56 -2.43 6.78 -3.67
N LYS A 57 -1.25 6.64 -3.06
CA LYS A 57 -0.59 7.76 -2.38
C LYS A 57 -0.04 8.81 -3.35
N PHE A 58 0.77 8.37 -4.31
CA PHE A 58 1.59 9.27 -5.12
C PHE A 58 1.00 9.60 -6.47
N VAL A 59 0.21 8.70 -7.08
CA VAL A 59 -0.38 8.93 -8.40
C VAL A 59 -1.77 9.51 -8.26
N GLN A 60 -2.67 8.82 -7.54
CA GLN A 60 -4.04 9.32 -7.32
C GLN A 60 -4.06 10.59 -6.46
N GLY A 61 -3.17 10.67 -5.46
CA GLY A 61 -3.02 11.87 -4.63
C GLY A 61 -2.60 13.13 -5.40
N ARG A 62 -1.90 12.98 -6.54
CA ARG A 62 -1.55 14.08 -7.46
C ARG A 62 -2.72 14.43 -8.38
N LYS A 63 -3.40 13.43 -8.95
CA LYS A 63 -4.57 13.66 -9.81
C LYS A 63 -5.66 14.47 -9.09
N ALA A 64 -5.99 14.08 -7.86
CA ALA A 64 -6.96 14.77 -7.02
C ALA A 64 -6.55 16.20 -6.58
N ARG A 65 -5.31 16.63 -6.83
CA ARG A 65 -4.82 17.99 -6.53
C ARG A 65 -4.70 18.86 -7.79
N ASN A 66 -4.75 18.26 -8.98
CA ASN A 66 -4.68 18.96 -10.26
C ASN A 66 -6.08 19.21 -10.85
N GLU A 67 -7.10 18.49 -10.36
CA GLU A 67 -8.52 18.66 -10.74
C GLU A 67 -9.28 19.62 -9.79
N SER A 68 -8.58 20.28 -8.87
CA SER A 68 -9.13 21.17 -7.82
C SER A 68 -8.61 22.58 -7.95
#